data_AF-A0A3D5SNT2-F1
#
_entry.id   AF-A0A3D5SNT2-F1
#
_cell.length_a   1.000
_cell.length_b   1.000
_cell.length_c   1.000
_cell.angle_alpha   90.00
_cell.angle_beta   90.00
_cell.angle_gamma   90.00
#
_symmetry.space_group_name_H-M   'P 1'
#
loop_
_entity.id
_entity.type
_entity.pdbx_description
1 polymer ?
#
loop_
_entity_poly.entity_id
_entity_poly.type
_entity_poly.pdbx_seq_one_letter_code
_entity_poly.pdbx_strand_id
1 'polypeptide(L)' 'MQYFGYLRRNPNDPPEATLDFAGYNFWLGKLNQFNGNFVNAEMVKAFITSGEYQQRFGP' A
#
# COMPACT_ATOMS: atom_id res chain seq x y z
N MET A 1 18.58 -1.36 14.76
CA MET A 1 17.55 -2.06 13.97
C MET A 1 17.19 -1.15 12.78
N GLN A 2 17.84 -1.17 11.62
CA GLN A 2 18.29 -2.27 10.75
C GLN A 2 17.15 -3.17 10.24
N TYR A 3 16.16 -2.54 9.60
CA TYR A 3 15.33 -3.15 8.55
C TYR A 3 15.05 -2.19 7.38
N PHE A 4 15.87 -1.16 7.17
CA PHE A 4 15.69 -0.18 6.08
C PHE A 4 16.16 -0.69 4.70
N GLY A 5 16.75 -1.88 4.62
CA GLY A 5 17.44 -2.36 3.40
C GLY A 5 16.67 -3.32 2.51
N TYR A 6 15.62 -3.99 3.01
CA TYR A 6 14.96 -5.06 2.25
C TYR A 6 13.81 -4.59 1.34
N LEU A 7 13.36 -3.33 1.49
CA LEU A 7 12.27 -2.79 0.69
C LEU A 7 12.67 -1.66 -0.26
N ARG A 8 13.91 -1.13 -0.20
CA ARG A 8 14.45 -0.07 -1.09
C ARG A 8 13.48 1.07 -1.42
N ARG A 9 12.49 1.32 -0.58
CA ARG A 9 11.54 2.44 -0.70
C ARG A 9 11.52 3.12 0.65
N ASN A 10 12.46 4.03 0.82
CA ASN A 10 12.24 5.12 1.74
C ASN A 10 11.17 5.99 1.07
N PRO A 11 9.93 6.06 1.62
CA PRO A 11 8.85 6.81 0.99
C PRO A 11 9.13 8.32 0.91
N ASN A 12 10.21 8.79 1.54
CA ASN A 12 10.68 10.18 1.51
C ASN A 12 11.88 10.42 0.58
N ASP A 13 12.43 9.39 -0.08
CA ASP A 13 13.58 9.58 -0.98
C ASP A 13 13.10 9.94 -2.41
N PRO A 14 13.67 10.98 -3.03
CA PRO A 14 13.45 11.25 -4.45
C PRO A 14 13.86 10.03 -5.29
N PRO A 15 13.16 9.68 -6.39
CA PRO A 15 12.16 10.47 -7.11
C PRO A 15 10.72 9.99 -6.92
N GLU A 16 10.33 9.53 -5.73
CA GLU A 16 8.97 9.00 -5.54
C GLU A 16 7.92 10.12 -5.70
N ALA A 17 7.10 10.06 -6.76
CA ALA A 17 6.17 11.14 -7.14
C ALA A 17 5.03 11.36 -6.13
N THR A 18 4.83 10.42 -5.20
CA THR A 18 3.74 10.41 -4.21
C THR A 18 4.28 10.50 -2.79
N LEU A 19 5.07 11.55 -2.53
CA LEU A 19 5.55 11.98 -1.20
C LEU A 19 4.41 12.42 -0.25
N ASP A 20 3.14 12.26 -0.64
CA ASP A 20 1.98 12.85 0.01
C ASP A 20 1.27 11.90 1.00
N PHE A 21 1.76 10.67 1.17
CA PHE A 21 1.14 9.64 2.00
C PHE A 21 -0.34 9.38 1.66
N ALA A 22 -0.85 9.84 0.51
CA ALA A 22 -2.28 9.84 0.21
C ALA A 22 -2.82 8.40 0.11
N GLY A 23 -2.07 7.51 -0.53
CA GLY A 23 -2.40 6.08 -0.60
C GLY A 23 -2.45 5.42 0.78
N TYR A 24 -1.47 5.73 1.65
CA TYR A 24 -1.45 5.23 3.03
C TYR A 24 -2.69 5.73 3.81
N ASN A 25 -2.96 7.04 3.76
CA ASN A 25 -4.09 7.65 4.46
C ASN A 25 -5.44 7.12 3.95
N PHE A 26 -5.57 6.87 2.65
CA PHE A 26 -6.75 6.24 2.07
C PHE A 26 -7.00 4.85 2.66
N TRP A 27 -5.98 3.99 2.66
CA TRP A 27 -6.11 2.63 3.19
C TRP A 27 -6.30 2.59 4.71
N LEU A 28 -5.64 3.49 5.44
CA LEU A 28 -5.85 3.66 6.88
C LEU A 28 -7.29 4.12 7.19
N GLY A 29 -7.80 5.10 6.45
CA GLY A 29 -9.17 5.57 6.58
C GLY A 29 -10.18 4.44 6.31
N LYS A 30 -9.96 3.66 5.25
CA LYS A 30 -10.78 2.49 4.92
C LYS A 30 -10.74 1.46 6.05
N LEU A 31 -9.57 1.08 6.53
CA LEU A 31 -9.42 0.13 7.64
C LEU A 31 -10.18 0.59 8.90
N ASN A 32 -10.07 1.87 9.25
CA ASN A 32 -10.76 2.45 10.40
C ASN A 32 -12.29 2.44 10.24
N GLN A 33 -12.81 2.69 9.03
CA GLN A 33 -14.25 2.60 8.74
C GLN A 33 -14.83 1.20 8.94
N PHE A 34 -14.00 0.16 8.79
CA PHE A 34 -14.39 -1.22 9.03
C PHE A 34 -13.89 -1.76 10.38
N ASN A 35 -13.64 -0.87 11.36
CA ASN A 35 -13.22 -1.22 12.72
C ASN A 35 -11.97 -2.13 12.76
N GLY A 36 -11.02 -1.91 11.85
CA GLY A 36 -9.81 -2.73 11.76
C GLY A 36 -10.00 -4.07 11.04
N ASN A 37 -11.20 -4.39 10.55
CA ASN A 37 -11.44 -5.60 9.79
C ASN A 37 -11.05 -5.41 8.32
N PHE A 38 -9.82 -5.81 7.98
CA PHE A 38 -9.26 -5.69 6.63
C PHE A 38 -9.98 -6.57 5.59
N VAL A 39 -10.65 -7.64 6.01
CA VAL A 39 -11.45 -8.52 5.14
C VAL A 39 -12.70 -7.77 4.70
N ASN A 40 -13.44 -7.19 5.64
CA ASN A 40 -14.61 -6.37 5.32
C ASN A 40 -14.23 -5.11 4.54
N ALA A 41 -13.03 -4.55 4.77
CA ALA A 41 -12.49 -3.45 3.98
C ALA A 41 -11.99 -3.86 2.57
N GLU A 42 -12.07 -5.14 2.20
CA GLU A 42 -11.68 -5.70 0.90
C GLU A 42 -10.23 -5.36 0.50
N MET A 43 -9.34 -5.17 1.47
CA MET A 43 -7.99 -4.64 1.20
C MET A 43 -7.13 -5.61 0.41
N VAL A 44 -7.19 -6.91 0.73
CA VAL A 44 -6.42 -7.95 0.00
C VAL A 44 -6.86 -8.05 -1.45
N LYS A 45 -8.18 -8.04 -1.68
CA LYS A 45 -8.75 -8.11 -3.03
C LYS A 45 -8.35 -6.91 -3.86
N ALA A 46 -8.41 -5.70 -3.29
CA ALA A 46 -8.00 -4.49 -3.99
C ALA A 46 -6.50 -4.49 -4.30
N PHE A 47 -5.67 -5.07 -3.44
CA PHE A 47 -4.23 -5.23 -3.69
C PHE A 47 -3.96 -6.17 -4.88
N ILE A 48 -4.52 -7.39 -4.89
CA ILE A 48 -4.27 -8.38 -5.96
C ILE A 48 -4.88 -7.98 -7.32
N THR A 49 -5.92 -7.14 -7.31
CA THR A 49 -6.55 -6.62 -8.53
C THR A 49 -5.94 -5.28 -8.97
N SER A 50 -5.01 -4.72 -8.20
CA SER A 50 -4.34 -3.47 -8.59
C SER A 50 -3.51 -3.66 -9.85
N GLY A 51 -3.45 -2.61 -10.67
CA GLY A 51 -2.64 -2.62 -11.88
C GLY A 51 -1.15 -2.87 -11.60
N GLU A 52 -0.60 -2.37 -10.50
CA GLU A 52 0.81 -2.62 -10.12
C GLU A 52 1.05 -4.11 -9.81
N TYR A 53 0.15 -4.76 -9.06
CA TYR A 53 0.25 -6.18 -8.77
C TYR A 53 0.13 -7.02 -10.05
N GLN A 54 -0.86 -6.74 -10.89
CA GLN A 54 -1.06 -7.44 -12.17
C GLN A 54 0.10 -7.23 -13.14
N GLN A 55 0.68 -6.03 -13.21
CA GLN A 55 1.85 -5.77 -14.05
C GLN A 55 3.10 -6.52 -13.60
N ARG A 56 3.23 -6.81 -12.30
CA ARG A 56 4.40 -7.52 -11.75
C ARG A 56 4.23 -9.02 -11.69
N PHE A 57 3.00 -9.49 -11.42
CA PHE A 57 2.72 -10.87 -11.03
C PHE A 57 1.51 -11.47 -11.77
N GLY A 58 0.86 -10.72 -12.65
CA GLY A 58 -0.16 -11.26 -13.55
C GLY A 58 0.44 -12.14 -14.65
N PRO A 59 -0.39 -12.94 -15.35
CA PRO A 59 0.05 -13.81 -16.44
C PRO A 59 0.59 -13.03 -17.65
#